data_AF-T0J5Z6-F1
#
_entry.id   AF-T0J5Z6-F1
#
_cell.length_a   1.000
_cell.length_b   1.000
_cell.length_c   1.000
_cell.angle_alpha   90.00
_cell.angle_beta   90.00
_cell.angle_gamma   90.00
#
_symmetry.space_group_name_H-M   'P 1'
#
loop_
_entity.id
_entity.type
_entity.pdbx_description
1 polymer ?
#
loop_
_entity_poly.entity_id
_entity_poly.type
_entity_poly.pdbx_seq_one_letter_code
_entity_poly.pdbx_strand_id
1 'polypeptide(L)'
;MIDYFAGGKTLSEEYYKSMRSELLSEPSIRNLVPKWLRRNKDLAELWSFAKSVDPSWEPRRQFIREQFEPLLDFLEQNEHSSAASMPGKYDANAWTGAQSTLQQAKAIKTLVPVAQAAIGTLIKHLEQPSHNGGPPLDEVEFALGRLRKLHDALGMLLTAVDDGKLKDTLQTGLIVEIARYGKQAARALKNDPLPYALSGVLLAVFTACGFDGLGGYLGGIAMAIKKPSSSTHSE
;
A
#
# COMPACT_ATOMS: atom_id res chain seq x y z
N MET A 1 -23.05 -1.57 16.16
CA MET A 1 -23.66 -2.33 17.28
C MET A 1 -22.65 -2.63 18.40
N ILE A 2 -21.48 -3.20 18.09
CA ILE A 2 -20.43 -3.49 19.09
C ILE A 2 -20.00 -2.24 19.87
N ASP A 3 -19.79 -1.11 19.18
CA ASP A 3 -19.43 0.16 19.82
C ASP A 3 -20.54 0.66 20.78
N TYR A 4 -21.81 0.52 20.39
CA TYR A 4 -22.96 0.89 21.23
C TYR A 4 -23.06 0.05 22.51
N PHE A 5 -22.82 -1.27 22.42
CA PHE A 5 -22.78 -2.15 23.59
C PHE A 5 -21.65 -1.82 24.56
N ALA A 6 -20.57 -1.23 24.07
CA ALA A 6 -19.44 -0.76 24.87
C ALA A 6 -19.64 0.66 25.44
N GLY A 7 -20.82 1.28 25.21
CA GLY A 7 -21.16 2.62 25.71
C GLY A 7 -20.95 3.75 24.70
N GLY A 8 -20.61 3.43 23.44
CA GLY A 8 -20.55 4.40 22.35
C GLY A 8 -21.94 4.92 21.96
N LYS A 9 -22.03 6.20 21.57
CA LYS A 9 -23.30 6.87 21.17
C LYS A 9 -23.51 6.92 19.66
N THR A 10 -22.76 6.13 18.89
CA THR A 10 -22.66 6.24 17.44
C THR A 10 -23.80 5.58 16.67
N LEU A 11 -24.65 4.79 17.34
CA LEU A 11 -25.73 4.03 16.71
C LEU A 11 -27.05 4.78 16.81
N SER A 12 -27.68 5.11 15.67
CA SER A 12 -29.01 5.71 15.64
C SER A 12 -30.11 4.64 15.76
N GLU A 13 -31.24 5.03 16.33
CA GLU A 13 -32.42 4.17 16.54
C GLU A 13 -32.98 3.64 15.22
N GLU A 14 -33.06 4.50 14.19
CA GLU A 14 -33.53 4.14 12.85
C GLU A 14 -32.61 3.10 12.20
N TYR A 15 -31.30 3.30 12.27
CA TYR A 15 -30.33 2.37 11.70
C TYR A 15 -30.34 1.02 12.44
N TYR A 16 -30.48 1.03 13.76
CA TYR A 16 -30.65 -0.20 14.54
C TYR A 16 -31.87 -1.00 14.11
N LYS A 17 -33.04 -0.35 13.98
CA LYS A 17 -34.27 -1.01 13.56
C LYS A 17 -34.21 -1.52 12.12
N SER A 18 -33.61 -0.76 11.20
CA SER A 18 -33.44 -1.15 9.80
C SER A 18 -32.58 -2.41 9.66
N MET A 19 -31.36 -2.39 10.21
CA MET A 19 -30.45 -3.55 10.22
C MET A 19 -31.09 -4.76 10.91
N ARG A 20 -31.82 -4.53 12.01
CA ARG A 20 -32.52 -5.58 12.73
C ARG A 20 -33.62 -6.24 11.86
N SER A 21 -34.36 -5.43 11.11
CA SER A 21 -35.39 -5.92 10.20
C SER A 21 -34.78 -6.76 9.08
N GLU A 22 -33.71 -6.28 8.47
CA GLU A 22 -32.97 -6.96 7.39
C GLU A 22 -32.49 -8.35 7.81
N LEU A 23 -31.87 -8.46 8.98
CA LEU A 23 -31.40 -9.74 9.53
C LEU A 23 -32.53 -10.73 9.84
N LEU A 24 -33.72 -10.24 10.20
CA LEU A 24 -34.86 -11.09 10.52
C LEU A 24 -35.77 -11.42 9.33
N SER A 25 -35.72 -10.60 8.28
CA SER A 25 -36.50 -10.82 7.06
C SER A 25 -35.94 -11.96 6.22
N GLU A 26 -34.64 -12.21 6.30
CA GLU A 26 -33.96 -13.22 5.50
C GLU A 26 -34.11 -14.63 6.12
N PRO A 27 -34.91 -15.54 5.51
CA PRO A 27 -35.25 -16.83 6.12
C PRO A 27 -34.03 -17.75 6.29
N SER A 28 -33.04 -17.62 5.40
CA SER A 28 -31.82 -18.44 5.37
C SER A 28 -30.93 -18.19 6.59
N ILE A 29 -30.90 -16.96 7.12
CA ILE A 29 -30.04 -16.57 8.24
C ILE A 29 -30.79 -16.34 9.56
N ARG A 30 -32.12 -16.20 9.52
CA ARG A 30 -32.96 -15.86 10.69
C ARG A 30 -32.71 -16.75 11.92
N ASN A 31 -32.42 -18.03 11.71
CA ASN A 31 -32.16 -18.98 12.79
C ASN A 31 -30.78 -18.80 13.44
N LEU A 32 -29.83 -18.22 12.71
CA LEU A 32 -28.47 -17.92 13.16
C LEU A 32 -28.36 -16.56 13.85
N VAL A 33 -29.34 -15.67 13.64
CA VAL A 33 -29.40 -14.38 14.32
C VAL A 33 -29.53 -14.58 15.85
N PRO A 34 -28.72 -13.89 16.67
CA PRO A 34 -28.77 -14.02 18.12
C PRO A 34 -30.16 -13.79 18.72
N LYS A 35 -30.54 -14.63 19.69
CA LYS A 35 -31.86 -14.55 20.35
C LYS A 35 -32.10 -13.21 21.06
N TRP A 36 -31.06 -12.61 21.61
CA TRP A 36 -31.17 -11.32 22.29
C TRP A 36 -31.49 -10.19 21.30
N LEU A 37 -30.95 -10.24 20.07
CA LEU A 37 -31.27 -9.27 19.04
C LEU A 37 -32.74 -9.40 18.61
N ARG A 38 -33.29 -10.62 18.63
CA ARG A 38 -34.72 -10.89 18.40
C ARG A 38 -35.62 -10.32 19.50
N ARG A 39 -35.13 -10.24 20.73
CA ARG A 39 -35.90 -9.81 21.90
C ARG A 39 -35.90 -8.30 22.07
N ASN A 40 -34.75 -7.66 21.87
CA ASN A 40 -34.54 -6.23 22.11
C ASN A 40 -34.89 -5.43 20.84
N LYS A 41 -36.00 -4.69 20.83
CA LYS A 41 -36.56 -4.04 19.64
C LYS A 41 -36.05 -2.63 19.39
N ASP A 42 -35.56 -1.96 20.43
CA ASP A 42 -35.01 -0.61 20.38
C ASP A 42 -33.66 -0.52 21.09
N LEU A 43 -33.00 0.63 21.00
CA LEU A 43 -31.69 0.85 21.62
C LEU A 43 -31.75 0.87 23.16
N ALA A 44 -32.89 1.21 23.77
CA ALA A 44 -33.02 1.26 25.22
C ALA A 44 -33.07 -0.15 25.84
N GLU A 45 -33.85 -1.05 25.23
CA GLU A 45 -33.87 -2.48 25.55
C GLU A 45 -32.50 -3.11 25.30
N LEU A 46 -31.86 -2.74 24.18
CA LEU A 46 -30.51 -3.19 23.83
C LEU A 46 -29.48 -2.81 24.89
N TRP A 47 -29.49 -1.55 25.34
CA TRP A 47 -28.58 -1.05 26.36
C TRP A 47 -28.83 -1.70 27.72
N SER A 48 -30.10 -1.92 28.08
CA SER A 48 -30.48 -2.60 29.31
C SER A 48 -29.98 -4.05 29.31
N PHE A 49 -30.12 -4.74 28.18
CA PHE A 49 -29.55 -6.07 27.99
C PHE A 49 -28.01 -6.05 28.06
N ALA A 50 -27.34 -5.11 27.41
CA ALA A 50 -25.89 -4.99 27.44
C ALA A 50 -25.37 -4.92 28.89
N LYS A 51 -25.99 -4.10 29.74
CA LYS A 51 -25.62 -4.01 31.17
C LYS A 51 -25.83 -5.31 31.95
N SER A 52 -26.80 -6.14 31.55
CA SER A 52 -27.04 -7.43 32.19
C SER A 52 -26.01 -8.50 31.83
N VAL A 53 -25.27 -8.31 30.74
CA VAL A 53 -24.22 -9.25 30.31
C VAL A 53 -22.99 -9.13 31.21
N ASP A 54 -22.47 -7.90 31.37
CA ASP A 54 -21.33 -7.64 32.26
C ASP A 54 -21.20 -6.13 32.55
N PRO A 55 -20.75 -5.72 33.77
CA PRO A 55 -20.47 -4.32 34.06
C PRO A 55 -19.31 -3.74 33.23
N SER A 56 -18.30 -4.55 32.90
CA SER A 56 -17.15 -4.18 32.09
C SER A 56 -17.49 -4.16 30.60
N TRP A 57 -16.82 -3.31 29.83
CA TRP A 57 -17.07 -3.13 28.40
C TRP A 57 -16.42 -4.22 27.55
N GLU A 58 -15.30 -4.78 27.98
CA GLU A 58 -14.56 -5.78 27.19
C GLU A 58 -15.30 -7.13 27.10
N PRO A 59 -15.83 -7.70 28.20
CA PRO A 59 -16.63 -8.94 28.13
C PRO A 59 -17.90 -8.78 27.30
N ARG A 60 -18.51 -7.59 27.30
CA ARG A 60 -19.68 -7.29 26.44
C ARG A 60 -19.34 -7.33 24.96
N ARG A 61 -18.16 -6.85 24.57
CA ARG A 61 -17.70 -6.90 23.17
C ARG A 61 -17.44 -8.34 22.75
N GLN A 62 -16.78 -9.12 23.61
CA GLN A 62 -16.53 -10.53 23.37
C GLN A 62 -17.84 -11.32 23.21
N PHE A 63 -18.80 -11.11 24.11
CA PHE A 63 -20.12 -11.74 24.03
C PHE A 63 -20.81 -11.51 22.69
N ILE A 64 -20.80 -10.27 22.17
CA ILE A 64 -21.42 -9.98 20.87
C ILE A 64 -20.71 -10.75 19.76
N ARG A 65 -19.36 -10.72 19.73
CA ARG A 65 -18.59 -11.43 18.70
C ARG A 65 -18.96 -12.92 18.69
N GLU A 66 -18.89 -13.57 19.85
CA GLU A 66 -19.21 -14.99 19.99
C GLU A 66 -20.65 -15.33 19.58
N GLN A 67 -21.62 -14.47 19.89
CA GLN A 67 -23.01 -14.72 19.51
C GLN A 67 -23.26 -14.53 18.01
N PHE A 68 -22.49 -13.66 17.34
CA PHE A 68 -22.61 -13.41 15.90
C PHE A 68 -21.77 -14.36 15.05
N GLU A 69 -20.79 -15.06 15.62
CA GLU A 69 -19.92 -16.00 14.91
C GLU A 69 -20.69 -16.97 13.99
N PRO A 70 -21.76 -17.67 14.45
CA PRO A 70 -22.46 -18.64 13.58
C PRO A 70 -23.14 -18.00 12.37
N LEU A 71 -23.58 -16.74 12.51
CA LEU A 71 -24.17 -15.99 11.42
C LEU A 71 -23.09 -15.53 10.43
N LEU A 72 -21.96 -15.04 10.94
CA LEU A 72 -20.83 -14.61 10.11
C LEU A 72 -20.24 -15.79 9.34
N ASP A 73 -19.98 -16.92 10.00
CA ASP A 73 -19.50 -18.15 9.38
C ASP A 73 -20.39 -18.61 8.22
N PHE A 74 -21.72 -18.58 8.42
CA PHE A 74 -22.67 -18.98 7.39
C PHE A 74 -22.66 -18.03 6.18
N LEU A 75 -22.63 -16.72 6.42
CA LEU A 75 -22.52 -15.72 5.35
C LEU A 75 -21.17 -15.88 4.62
N GLU A 76 -20.12 -16.24 5.34
CA GLU A 76 -18.82 -16.48 4.78
C GLU A 76 -18.78 -17.69 3.86
N GLN A 77 -19.36 -18.81 4.29
CA GLN A 77 -19.45 -20.04 3.52
C GLN A 77 -20.37 -19.92 2.28
N ASN A 78 -21.46 -19.15 2.38
CA ASN A 78 -22.37 -18.95 1.24
C ASN A 78 -21.77 -18.07 0.13
N GLU A 79 -20.95 -17.09 0.48
CA GLU A 79 -20.18 -16.32 -0.51
C GLU A 79 -19.14 -17.18 -1.24
N HIS A 80 -18.59 -18.21 -0.60
CA HIS A 80 -17.66 -19.15 -1.25
C HIS A 80 -18.36 -20.15 -2.19
N SER A 81 -19.66 -20.40 -1.99
CA SER A 81 -20.44 -21.37 -2.77
C SER A 81 -21.08 -20.78 -4.04
N SER A 82 -21.13 -19.44 -4.14
CA SER A 82 -21.71 -18.69 -5.26
C SER A 82 -20.67 -18.00 -6.14
N ALA A 83 -19.38 -18.34 -6.00
CA ALA A 83 -18.26 -17.75 -6.74
C ALA A 83 -18.13 -18.25 -8.20
N ALA A 84 -19.24 -18.39 -8.92
CA ALA A 84 -19.29 -18.24 -10.36
C ALA A 84 -19.76 -16.80 -10.65
N SER A 85 -18.80 -15.94 -10.97
CA SER A 85 -18.89 -14.49 -11.24
C SER A 85 -18.58 -13.55 -10.06
N MET A 86 -17.34 -13.05 -10.14
CA MET A 86 -16.73 -11.86 -9.51
C MET A 86 -15.98 -12.04 -8.18
N PRO A 87 -14.76 -11.48 -8.06
CA PRO A 87 -13.81 -11.88 -7.02
C PRO A 87 -13.80 -10.94 -5.80
N GLY A 88 -14.08 -11.51 -4.63
CA GLY A 88 -13.27 -11.34 -3.42
C GLY A 88 -13.66 -10.29 -2.36
N LYS A 89 -14.07 -10.80 -1.19
CA LYS A 89 -14.07 -10.17 0.14
C LYS A 89 -12.77 -9.41 0.46
N TYR A 90 -12.90 -8.27 1.13
CA TYR A 90 -11.77 -7.54 1.70
C TYR A 90 -11.52 -8.01 3.13
N ASP A 91 -10.36 -8.65 3.34
CA ASP A 91 -9.84 -9.03 4.65
C ASP A 91 -8.89 -7.93 5.17
N ALA A 92 -9.11 -7.43 6.38
CA ALA A 92 -8.25 -6.43 7.01
C ALA A 92 -6.86 -7.00 7.37
N ASN A 93 -6.73 -8.31 7.51
CA ASN A 93 -5.46 -9.04 7.60
C ASN A 93 -4.89 -9.46 6.23
N ALA A 94 -5.61 -9.25 5.12
CA ALA A 94 -5.06 -9.40 3.77
C ALA A 94 -4.16 -8.22 3.35
N TRP A 95 -4.00 -7.19 4.18
CA TRP A 95 -2.85 -6.30 4.08
C TRP A 95 -1.59 -7.07 4.49
N THR A 96 -1.04 -7.84 3.56
CA THR A 96 0.27 -8.50 3.70
C THR A 96 1.41 -7.56 3.29
N GLY A 97 1.11 -6.33 2.89
CA GLY A 97 2.04 -5.45 2.17
C GLY A 97 2.31 -5.91 0.73
N ALA A 98 2.04 -7.18 0.39
CA ALA A 98 2.24 -7.71 -0.95
C ALA A 98 1.13 -7.25 -1.90
N GLN A 99 1.47 -6.32 -2.79
CA GLN A 99 0.66 -5.96 -3.96
C GLN A 99 0.33 -7.23 -4.78
N SER A 100 -0.94 -7.45 -5.13
CA SER A 100 -1.27 -8.52 -6.07
C SER A 100 -0.57 -8.27 -7.42
N THR A 101 -0.27 -9.31 -8.20
CA THR A 101 0.42 -9.13 -9.50
C THR A 101 -0.30 -8.13 -10.42
N LEU A 102 -1.63 -8.06 -10.31
CA LEU A 102 -2.46 -7.12 -11.07
C LEU A 102 -2.35 -5.68 -10.51
N GLN A 103 -2.35 -5.52 -9.19
CA GLN A 103 -2.12 -4.21 -8.55
C GLN A 103 -0.70 -3.71 -8.81
N GLN A 104 0.29 -4.59 -8.72
CA GLN A 104 1.68 -4.31 -9.03
C GLN A 104 1.87 -3.91 -10.50
N ALA A 105 1.24 -4.64 -11.43
CA ALA A 105 1.23 -4.28 -12.84
C ALA A 105 0.57 -2.91 -13.07
N LYS A 106 -0.53 -2.61 -12.37
CA LYS A 106 -1.19 -1.31 -12.43
C LYS A 106 -0.29 -0.19 -11.90
N ALA A 107 0.38 -0.38 -10.78
CA ALA A 107 1.33 0.58 -10.20
C ALA A 107 2.54 0.82 -11.12
N ILE A 108 3.08 -0.24 -11.73
CA ILE A 108 4.17 -0.15 -12.70
C ILE A 108 3.72 0.68 -13.91
N LYS A 109 2.56 0.39 -14.48
CA LYS A 109 2.01 1.12 -15.64
C LYS A 109 1.79 2.61 -15.37
N THR A 110 1.47 2.99 -14.13
CA THR A 110 1.22 4.40 -13.79
C THR A 110 2.49 5.15 -13.39
N LEU A 111 3.41 4.53 -12.66
CA LEU A 111 4.53 5.23 -12.03
C LEU A 111 5.85 5.11 -12.79
N VAL A 112 6.10 3.99 -13.47
CA VAL A 112 7.36 3.79 -14.20
C VAL A 112 7.54 4.80 -15.33
N PRO A 113 6.52 5.16 -16.14
CA PRO A 113 6.67 6.21 -17.15
C PRO A 113 7.07 7.57 -16.56
N VAL A 114 6.52 7.92 -15.39
CA VAL A 114 6.86 9.17 -14.68
C VAL A 114 8.32 9.14 -14.23
N ALA A 115 8.79 8.02 -13.68
CA ALA A 115 10.19 7.85 -13.31
C ALA A 115 11.14 7.90 -14.52
N GLN A 116 10.78 7.26 -15.63
CA GLN A 116 11.57 7.31 -16.87
C GLN A 116 11.67 8.73 -17.42
N ALA A 117 10.59 9.50 -17.42
CA ALA A 117 10.60 10.89 -17.86
C ALA A 117 11.50 11.77 -16.96
N ALA A 118 11.46 11.56 -15.64
CA ALA A 118 12.31 12.26 -14.69
C ALA A 118 13.80 11.90 -14.89
N ILE A 119 14.12 10.62 -15.03
CA ILE A 119 15.49 10.14 -15.29
C ILE A 119 15.98 10.63 -16.65
N GLY A 120 15.14 10.62 -17.69
CA GLY A 120 15.49 11.14 -19.01
C GLY A 120 15.78 12.64 -19.00
N THR A 121 15.03 13.40 -18.22
CA THR A 121 15.30 14.84 -17.99
C THR A 121 16.63 15.04 -17.27
N LEU A 122 16.91 14.20 -16.26
CA LEU A 122 18.17 14.25 -15.51
C LEU A 122 19.39 13.92 -16.39
N ILE A 123 19.28 12.89 -17.23
CA ILE A 123 20.33 12.52 -18.19
C ILE A 123 20.65 13.71 -19.09
N LYS A 124 19.63 14.34 -19.69
CA LYS A 124 19.81 15.53 -20.54
C LYS A 124 20.48 16.68 -19.80
N HIS A 125 20.14 16.89 -18.53
CA HIS A 125 20.74 17.96 -17.73
C HIS A 125 22.23 17.67 -17.45
N LEU A 126 22.57 16.44 -17.08
CA LEU A 126 23.95 16.04 -16.79
C LEU A 126 24.83 15.93 -18.05
N GLU A 127 24.23 15.76 -19.22
CA GLU A 127 24.90 15.83 -20.52
C GLU A 127 25.26 17.27 -20.93
N GLN A 128 24.62 18.29 -20.34
CA GLN A 128 24.96 19.67 -20.66
C GLN A 128 26.37 19.99 -20.14
N PRO A 129 27.22 20.65 -20.95
CA PRO A 129 28.52 21.10 -20.50
C PRO A 129 28.38 21.97 -19.25
N SER A 130 29.20 21.73 -18.23
CA SER A 130 29.22 22.63 -17.08
C SER A 130 29.52 24.06 -17.55
N HIS A 131 28.96 25.06 -16.87
CA HIS A 131 29.18 26.48 -17.15
C HIS A 131 30.67 26.89 -17.15
N ASN A 132 31.55 26.01 -16.67
CA ASN A 132 32.99 26.21 -16.60
C ASN A 132 33.77 25.58 -17.78
N GLY A 133 33.12 24.93 -18.75
CA GLY A 133 33.76 24.39 -19.96
C GLY A 133 34.75 23.23 -19.73
N GLY A 134 34.88 22.76 -18.49
CA GLY A 134 35.70 21.60 -18.15
C GLY A 134 35.05 20.28 -18.59
N PRO A 135 35.84 19.25 -18.90
CA PRO A 135 35.31 17.93 -19.23
C PRO A 135 34.42 17.42 -18.08
N PRO A 136 33.36 16.65 -18.40
CA PRO A 136 32.57 16.00 -17.36
C PRO A 136 33.51 15.20 -16.46
N LEU A 137 33.42 15.42 -15.15
CA LEU A 137 34.19 14.64 -14.19
C LEU A 137 33.90 13.16 -14.44
N ASP A 138 34.89 12.28 -14.31
CA ASP A 138 34.73 10.83 -14.50
C ASP A 138 33.53 10.26 -13.70
N GLU A 139 33.20 10.89 -12.57
CA GLU A 139 32.04 10.58 -11.73
C GLU A 139 30.70 10.85 -12.45
N VAL A 140 30.61 11.92 -13.25
CA VAL A 140 29.42 12.29 -14.03
C VAL A 140 29.23 11.36 -15.21
N GLU A 141 30.30 11.02 -15.93
CA GLU A 141 30.23 10.03 -17.02
C GLU A 141 29.80 8.65 -16.50
N PHE A 142 30.36 8.23 -15.37
CA PHE A 142 29.94 7.02 -14.68
C PHE A 142 28.47 7.09 -14.28
N ALA A 143 28.01 8.21 -13.69
CA ALA A 143 26.63 8.43 -13.31
C ALA A 143 25.67 8.37 -14.51
N LEU A 144 26.01 9.03 -15.62
CA LEU A 144 25.25 8.98 -16.88
C LEU A 144 25.12 7.54 -17.38
N GLY A 145 26.21 6.77 -17.35
CA GLY A 145 26.19 5.34 -17.71
C GLY A 145 25.28 4.50 -16.81
N ARG A 146 25.16 4.84 -15.52
CA ARG A 146 24.22 4.16 -14.60
C ARG A 146 22.77 4.60 -14.81
N LEU A 147 22.53 5.88 -15.06
CA LEU A 147 21.19 6.42 -15.30
C LEU A 147 20.58 5.87 -16.59
N ARG A 148 21.36 5.69 -17.66
CA ARG A 148 20.89 5.03 -18.89
C ARG A 148 20.46 3.59 -18.63
N LYS A 149 21.32 2.81 -17.96
CA LYS A 149 20.99 1.42 -17.58
C LYS A 149 19.75 1.33 -16.69
N LEU A 150 19.57 2.28 -15.78
CA LEU A 150 18.38 2.40 -14.95
C LEU A 150 17.12 2.69 -15.80
N HIS A 151 17.22 3.66 -16.71
CA HIS A 151 16.13 4.03 -17.62
C HIS A 151 15.69 2.85 -18.50
N ASP A 152 16.65 2.10 -19.05
CA ASP A 152 16.40 0.94 -19.91
C ASP A 152 15.77 -0.22 -19.12
N ALA A 153 16.29 -0.51 -17.92
CA ALA A 153 15.77 -1.56 -17.06
C ALA A 153 14.33 -1.25 -16.57
N LEU A 154 14.01 0.03 -16.34
CA LEU A 154 12.64 0.47 -16.09
C LEU A 154 11.73 0.27 -17.32
N GLY A 155 12.26 0.51 -18.53
CA GLY A 155 11.53 0.24 -19.78
C GLY A 155 11.23 -1.25 -19.96
N MET A 156 12.21 -2.11 -19.70
CA MET A 156 12.02 -3.58 -19.71
C MET A 156 10.95 -4.03 -18.71
N LEU A 157 10.90 -3.40 -17.52
CA LEU A 157 9.87 -3.69 -16.53
C LEU A 157 8.47 -3.31 -17.03
N LEU A 158 8.34 -2.18 -17.74
CA LEU A 158 7.07 -1.75 -18.33
C LEU A 158 6.64 -2.69 -19.46
N THR A 159 7.54 -3.05 -20.38
CA THR A 159 7.27 -4.01 -21.46
C THR A 159 6.87 -5.38 -20.91
N ALA A 160 7.55 -5.87 -19.88
CA ALA A 160 7.20 -7.14 -19.23
C ALA A 160 5.79 -7.13 -18.65
N VAL A 161 5.33 -5.97 -18.17
CA VAL A 161 3.98 -5.79 -17.65
C VAL A 161 2.94 -5.73 -18.78
N ASP A 162 3.25 -5.11 -19.91
CA ASP A 162 2.38 -5.10 -21.09
C ASP A 162 2.25 -6.48 -21.75
N ASP A 163 3.33 -7.26 -21.75
CA ASP A 163 3.37 -8.63 -22.28
C ASP A 163 2.76 -9.68 -21.33
N GLY A 164 2.36 -9.28 -20.12
CA GLY A 164 1.86 -10.20 -19.08
C GLY A 164 2.93 -11.11 -18.46
N LYS A 165 4.22 -10.84 -18.70
CA LYS A 165 5.40 -11.62 -18.25
C LYS A 165 6.06 -11.06 -16.99
N LEU A 166 5.31 -10.29 -16.19
CA LEU A 166 5.83 -9.66 -14.98
C LEU A 166 6.46 -10.68 -14.04
N LYS A 167 5.77 -11.80 -13.73
CA LYS A 167 6.29 -12.82 -12.80
C LYS A 167 7.61 -13.44 -13.27
N ASP A 168 7.73 -13.76 -14.55
CA ASP A 168 8.94 -14.33 -15.13
C ASP A 168 10.09 -13.33 -15.06
N THR A 169 9.80 -12.05 -15.33
CA THR A 169 10.77 -10.96 -15.26
C THR A 169 11.21 -10.63 -13.83
N LEU A 170 10.36 -10.86 -12.82
CA LEU A 170 10.76 -10.75 -11.42
C LEU A 170 11.77 -11.84 -11.02
N GLN A 171 11.65 -13.03 -11.61
CA GLN A 171 12.55 -14.16 -11.34
C GLN A 171 13.93 -14.01 -12.00
N THR A 172 14.07 -13.18 -13.04
CA THR A 172 15.36 -12.91 -13.68
C THR A 172 16.26 -11.96 -12.88
N GLY A 173 15.75 -11.37 -11.78
CA GLY A 173 16.51 -10.45 -10.93
C GLY A 173 16.55 -9.01 -11.44
N LEU A 174 15.73 -8.64 -12.45
CA LEU A 174 15.68 -7.30 -13.03
C LEU A 174 15.52 -6.20 -11.97
N ILE A 175 14.66 -6.43 -10.96
CA ILE A 175 14.42 -5.46 -9.88
C ILE A 175 15.69 -5.18 -9.07
N VAL A 176 16.53 -6.19 -8.85
CA VAL A 176 17.82 -6.05 -8.17
C VAL A 176 18.78 -5.21 -9.02
N GLU A 177 18.75 -5.36 -10.34
CA GLU A 177 19.56 -4.54 -11.24
C GLU A 177 19.12 -3.07 -11.24
N ILE A 178 17.81 -2.83 -11.32
CA ILE A 178 17.24 -1.48 -11.24
C ILE A 178 17.67 -0.81 -9.93
N ALA A 179 17.55 -1.48 -8.79
CA ALA A 179 18.00 -0.95 -7.50
C ALA A 179 19.52 -0.70 -7.46
N ARG A 180 20.31 -1.59 -8.05
CA ARG A 180 21.77 -1.46 -8.15
C ARG A 180 22.17 -0.24 -8.97
N TYR A 181 21.54 -0.02 -10.14
CA TYR A 181 21.83 1.12 -10.99
C TYR A 181 21.43 2.44 -10.33
N GLY A 182 20.26 2.50 -9.71
CA GLY A 182 19.82 3.66 -8.93
C GLY A 182 20.79 4.02 -7.80
N LYS A 183 21.25 3.03 -7.03
CA LYS A 183 22.25 3.22 -5.98
C LYS A 183 23.59 3.72 -6.51
N GLN A 184 24.08 3.14 -7.62
CA GLN A 184 25.35 3.54 -8.21
C GLN A 184 25.29 4.97 -8.76
N ALA A 185 24.18 5.36 -9.39
CA ALA A 185 23.95 6.73 -9.85
C ALA A 185 23.89 7.73 -8.69
N ALA A 186 23.10 7.43 -7.64
CA ALA A 186 22.97 8.31 -6.47
C ALA A 186 24.30 8.52 -5.74
N ARG A 187 25.14 7.48 -5.66
CA ARG A 187 26.49 7.57 -5.05
C ARG A 187 27.45 8.39 -5.88
N ALA A 188 27.42 8.25 -7.19
CA ALA A 188 28.28 9.00 -8.09
C ALA A 188 27.93 10.50 -8.10
N LEU A 189 26.65 10.82 -7.88
CA LEU A 189 26.16 12.20 -7.82
C LEU A 189 26.16 12.81 -6.40
N LYS A 190 26.71 12.12 -5.38
CA LYS A 190 26.57 12.47 -3.94
C LYS A 190 26.91 13.92 -3.54
N ASN A 191 27.69 14.63 -4.34
CA ASN A 191 28.14 16.01 -4.10
C ASN A 191 27.23 17.06 -4.74
N ASP A 192 26.21 16.62 -5.47
CA ASP A 192 25.17 17.42 -6.11
C ASP A 192 23.89 17.37 -5.24
N PRO A 193 23.02 18.40 -5.21
CA PRO A 193 21.67 18.30 -4.62
C PRO A 193 20.68 17.39 -5.38
N LEU A 194 20.94 17.04 -6.64
CA LEU A 194 20.09 16.17 -7.48
C LEU A 194 19.89 14.69 -7.02
N PRO A 195 20.80 14.01 -6.29
CA PRO A 195 20.63 12.64 -5.79
C PRO A 195 19.48 12.45 -4.82
N TYR A 196 19.08 13.50 -4.09
CA TYR A 196 17.98 13.44 -3.13
C TYR A 196 16.64 13.25 -3.84
N ALA A 197 16.44 14.01 -4.93
CA ALA A 197 15.24 13.89 -5.75
C ALA A 197 15.17 12.50 -6.42
N LEU A 198 16.30 12.03 -6.99
CA LEU A 198 16.37 10.71 -7.62
C LEU A 198 16.11 9.58 -6.62
N SER A 199 16.77 9.61 -5.46
CA SER A 199 16.62 8.56 -4.43
C SER A 199 15.21 8.53 -3.84
N GLY A 200 14.60 9.71 -3.63
CA GLY A 200 13.22 9.84 -3.17
C GLY A 200 12.19 9.34 -4.18
N VAL A 201 12.37 9.66 -5.47
CA VAL A 201 11.50 9.16 -6.56
C VAL A 201 11.62 7.65 -6.68
N LEU A 202 12.83 7.10 -6.69
CA LEU A 202 13.04 5.66 -6.77
C LEU A 202 12.45 4.94 -5.55
N LEU A 203 12.64 5.48 -4.35
CA LEU A 203 12.02 4.96 -3.13
C LEU A 203 10.48 4.93 -3.25
N ALA A 204 9.87 6.02 -3.68
CA ALA A 204 8.42 6.12 -3.84
C ALA A 204 7.89 5.13 -4.89
N VAL A 205 8.57 5.00 -6.03
CA VAL A 205 8.17 4.08 -7.10
C VAL A 205 8.33 2.62 -6.68
N PHE A 206 9.44 2.23 -6.04
CA PHE A 206 9.61 0.83 -5.61
C PHE A 206 8.65 0.45 -4.51
N THR A 207 8.40 1.34 -3.56
CA THR A 207 7.42 1.10 -2.48
C THR A 207 6.00 0.98 -3.06
N ALA A 208 5.61 1.86 -3.97
CA ALA A 208 4.30 1.82 -4.60
C ALA A 208 4.12 0.61 -5.54
N CYS A 209 5.21 0.07 -6.10
CA CYS A 209 5.20 -1.17 -6.88
C CYS A 209 5.35 -2.44 -6.02
N GLY A 210 5.30 -2.34 -4.69
CA GLY A 210 5.35 -3.50 -3.77
C GLY A 210 6.73 -4.16 -3.66
N PHE A 211 7.81 -3.41 -3.88
CA PHE A 211 9.19 -3.87 -3.71
C PHE A 211 9.77 -3.42 -2.36
N ASP A 212 9.07 -3.77 -1.28
CA ASP A 212 9.26 -3.21 0.06
C ASP A 212 10.66 -3.49 0.65
N GLY A 213 11.26 -4.64 0.29
CA GLY A 213 12.63 -5.00 0.68
C GLY A 213 13.73 -4.12 0.05
N LEU A 214 13.42 -3.41 -1.04
CA LEU A 214 14.35 -2.50 -1.72
C LEU A 214 14.10 -1.02 -1.36
N GLY A 215 12.89 -0.68 -0.92
CA GLY A 215 12.57 0.65 -0.38
C GLY A 215 13.42 1.00 0.85
N GLY A 216 13.54 0.08 1.82
CA GLY A 216 14.40 0.29 2.99
C GLY A 216 15.88 0.52 2.64
N TYR A 217 16.37 -0.12 1.58
CA TYR A 217 17.76 -0.02 1.13
C TYR A 217 18.10 1.32 0.45
N LEU A 218 17.13 1.93 -0.24
CA LEU A 218 17.28 3.26 -0.85
C LEU A 218 17.03 4.39 0.16
N GLY A 219 16.13 4.19 1.13
CA GLY A 219 15.91 5.14 2.25
C GLY A 219 17.18 5.39 3.07
N GLY A 220 17.99 4.36 3.29
CA GLY A 220 19.30 4.50 3.96
C GLY A 220 20.31 5.36 3.18
N ILE A 221 20.20 5.42 1.84
CA ILE A 221 21.06 6.28 1.00
C ILE A 221 20.59 7.73 1.04
N ALA A 222 19.28 7.98 0.95
CA ALA A 222 18.72 9.32 1.09
C ALA A 222 19.11 9.98 2.43
N MET A 223 19.23 9.18 3.50
CA MET A 223 19.69 9.62 4.81
C MET A 223 21.22 9.74 4.95
N ALA A 224 22.00 9.01 4.14
CA ALA A 224 23.46 8.99 4.21
C ALA A 224 24.17 10.03 3.32
N ILE A 225 23.44 10.65 2.37
CA ILE A 225 23.96 11.74 1.56
C ILE A 225 23.91 13.02 2.43
N LYS A 226 25.04 13.70 2.56
CA LYS A 226 25.20 14.88 3.42
C LYS A 226 24.59 16.10 2.72
N LYS A 227 23.73 16.85 3.42
CA LYS A 227 23.18 18.12 2.95
C LYS A 227 24.36 19.01 2.52
N PRO A 228 24.35 19.66 1.34
CA PRO A 228 25.45 20.56 0.97
C PRO A 228 25.56 21.61 2.08
N SER A 229 26.74 21.67 2.70
CA SER A 229 27.05 22.73 3.65
C SER A 229 26.98 24.04 2.88
N SER A 230 26.03 24.89 3.23
CA SER A 230 26.01 26.28 2.80
C SER A 230 27.32 26.92 3.26
N SER A 231 28.32 26.95 2.39
CA SER A 231 29.51 27.77 2.57
C SER A 231 29.05 29.22 2.49
N THR A 232 28.85 29.82 3.65
CA THR A 232 28.86 31.27 3.84
C THR A 232 30.16 31.82 3.29
N HIS A 233 30.13 32.36 2.07
CA HIS A 233 31.11 33.35 1.66
C HIS A 233 30.70 34.69 2.28
N SER A 234 31.34 35.03 3.38
CA SER A 234 31.53 36.40 3.81
C SER A 234 32.87 36.86 3.24
N GLU A 235 32.83 37.75 2.27
CA GLU A 235 33.82 38.81 2.03
C GLU A 235 33.14 39.92 1.20
#